data_AF-A0A290WWL5-F1
#
_entry.id   AF-A0A290WWL5-F1
#
_cell.length_a   1.000
_cell.length_b   1.000
_cell.length_c   1.000
_cell.angle_alpha   90.00
_cell.angle_beta   90.00
_cell.angle_gamma   90.00
#
_symmetry.space_group_name_H-M   'P 1'
#
loop_
_entity.id
_entity.type
_entity.pdbx_description
1 polymer ?
#
loop_
_entity_poly.entity_id
_entity_poly.type
_entity_poly.pdbx_seq_one_letter_code
_entity_poly.pdbx_strand_id
1 'polypeptide(L)'
;MLIYLKKIREQMGVKASSRMRRRTLSLLPAAALLLVSGMTNAYSAPKTLLVLGDSLSAEYGLARGTGWVALLEQRLAAQKNDTRIVNASISGETTSGGRARLPALLAKHQPDIVLIELGANDGLRGLPVAAAEANLRAMGEAAKKSGAQVVLVGMRMPPNYGRAYGEQFYGVYGKLAKEWKAPLVPFMFEGIADQPQLFQADRMHPNAQAHPTILKNIWPQLAPLLKAK
;
A
#
# COMPACT_ATOMS: atom_id res chain seq x y z
N MET A 1 90.19 29.76 -57.12
CA MET A 1 90.33 29.94 -55.66
C MET A 1 88.96 29.68 -55.03
N LEU A 2 88.76 28.49 -54.42
CA LEU A 2 87.75 28.09 -53.41
C LEU A 2 86.26 28.51 -53.60
N ILE A 3 85.29 27.60 -53.85
CA ILE A 3 84.41 26.88 -52.86
C ILE A 3 83.19 27.76 -52.39
N TYR A 4 81.90 27.35 -52.34
CA TYR A 4 81.24 26.02 -52.38
C TYR A 4 79.73 26.03 -52.86
N LEU A 5 79.06 24.86 -52.77
CA LEU A 5 77.61 24.47 -52.68
C LEU A 5 76.46 25.46 -53.05
N LYS A 6 75.41 25.14 -53.84
CA LYS A 6 74.51 23.95 -54.01
C LYS A 6 73.32 23.87 -53.03
N LYS A 7 72.10 24.30 -53.45
CA LYS A 7 70.81 23.75 -52.98
C LYS A 7 69.60 24.03 -53.93
N ILE A 8 69.01 22.97 -54.51
CA ILE A 8 67.56 22.72 -54.76
C ILE A 8 66.80 23.85 -55.53
N ARG A 9 66.35 23.75 -56.81
CA ARG A 9 65.89 22.63 -57.69
C ARG A 9 64.72 21.87 -57.00
N GLU A 10 63.45 21.99 -57.40
CA GLU A 10 62.87 21.52 -58.69
C GLU A 10 61.50 22.19 -58.96
N GLN A 11 61.27 22.72 -60.18
CA GLN A 11 60.60 22.12 -61.36
C GLN A 11 59.06 22.11 -61.26
N MET A 12 58.33 22.70 -62.23
CA MET A 12 58.07 22.21 -63.59
C MET A 12 57.52 20.76 -63.60
N GLY A 13 56.35 20.44 -64.15
CA GLY A 13 55.30 21.26 -64.78
C GLY A 13 54.37 20.39 -65.65
N VAL A 14 53.52 21.04 -66.46
CA VAL A 14 52.95 20.51 -67.73
C VAL A 14 51.74 19.53 -67.68
N LYS A 15 50.56 20.14 -67.89
CA LYS A 15 49.46 19.81 -68.85
C LYS A 15 48.67 18.46 -68.81
N ALA A 16 47.36 18.66 -68.56
CA ALA A 16 46.22 18.40 -69.47
C ALA A 16 45.54 17.01 -69.65
N SER A 17 44.22 17.12 -69.90
CA SER A 17 43.37 16.25 -70.75
C SER A 17 42.36 15.26 -70.13
N SER A 18 41.10 15.73 -70.08
CA SER A 18 39.89 15.00 -70.50
C SER A 18 39.19 13.96 -69.59
N ARG A 19 37.91 13.76 -69.94
CA ARG A 19 36.95 12.71 -69.52
C ARG A 19 36.31 12.80 -68.13
N MET A 20 35.18 13.49 -68.15
CA MET A 20 33.99 13.26 -67.32
C MET A 20 33.82 11.79 -66.87
N ARG A 21 33.87 11.55 -65.55
CA ARG A 21 33.29 10.38 -64.90
C ARG A 21 32.32 10.83 -63.83
N ARG A 22 31.07 10.38 -63.92
CA ARG A 22 30.05 10.58 -62.88
C ARG A 22 30.57 9.96 -61.57
N ARG A 23 30.73 10.78 -60.53
CA ARG A 23 30.83 10.31 -59.15
C ARG A 23 29.53 10.71 -58.45
N THR A 24 28.62 9.76 -58.36
CA THR A 24 27.50 9.81 -57.41
C THR A 24 28.10 9.87 -56.01
N LEU A 25 28.07 11.05 -55.37
CA LEU A 25 28.36 11.15 -53.95
C LEU A 25 27.21 10.48 -53.19
N SER A 26 27.47 9.30 -52.66
CA SER A 26 26.64 8.62 -51.69
C SER A 26 26.64 9.40 -50.37
N LEU A 27 25.72 10.36 -50.24
CA LEU A 27 25.43 11.02 -48.97
C LEU A 27 24.60 10.08 -48.10
N LEU A 28 25.28 9.36 -47.20
CA LEU A 28 24.66 8.73 -46.03
C LEU A 28 24.54 9.77 -44.91
N PRO A 29 23.33 10.18 -44.52
CA PRO A 29 23.06 10.53 -43.14
C PRO A 29 22.66 9.24 -42.41
N ALA A 30 23.60 8.65 -41.67
CA ALA A 30 23.29 7.59 -40.72
C ALA A 30 22.55 8.19 -39.50
N ALA A 31 21.28 8.56 -39.71
CA ALA A 31 20.42 9.26 -38.76
C ALA A 31 19.15 8.45 -38.45
N ALA A 32 19.34 7.14 -38.22
CA ALA A 32 18.33 6.26 -37.62
C ALA A 32 18.83 5.75 -36.26
N LEU A 33 19.26 6.67 -35.40
CA LEU A 33 19.55 6.33 -34.00
C LEU A 33 18.21 6.06 -33.32
N LEU A 34 17.89 4.77 -33.17
CA LEU A 34 16.67 4.25 -32.60
C LEU A 34 16.35 4.91 -31.25
N LEU A 35 15.35 5.79 -31.24
CA LEU A 35 14.64 6.22 -30.03
C LEU A 35 13.74 5.08 -29.52
N VAL A 36 14.35 3.93 -29.23
CA VAL A 36 13.76 2.93 -28.32
C VAL A 36 14.03 3.43 -26.91
N SER A 37 13.37 4.54 -26.56
CA SER A 37 13.21 4.98 -25.19
C SER A 37 12.47 3.86 -24.47
N GLY A 38 13.21 3.06 -23.70
CA GLY A 38 12.68 1.83 -23.12
C GLY A 38 11.43 2.11 -22.31
N MET A 39 10.29 1.60 -22.78
CA MET A 39 9.12 1.33 -21.94
C MET A 39 9.44 0.14 -21.04
N THR A 40 10.45 0.30 -20.18
CA THR A 40 10.58 -0.53 -18.99
C THR A 40 9.39 -0.15 -18.11
N ASN A 41 8.29 -0.91 -18.23
CA ASN A 41 7.30 -0.96 -17.17
C ASN A 41 8.08 -1.30 -15.90
N ALA A 42 8.27 -0.30 -15.03
CA ALA A 42 8.86 -0.51 -13.73
C ALA A 42 7.88 -1.40 -12.97
N TYR A 43 8.18 -2.71 -12.94
CA TYR A 43 7.37 -3.68 -12.22
C TYR A 43 7.63 -3.46 -10.72
N SER A 44 6.89 -2.50 -10.18
CA SER A 44 6.88 -2.11 -8.77
C SER A 44 6.67 -3.39 -7.95
N ALA A 45 7.60 -3.67 -7.02
CA ALA A 45 7.57 -4.91 -6.28
C ALA A 45 6.22 -5.11 -5.57
N PRO A 46 5.66 -6.34 -5.54
CA PRO A 46 4.37 -6.59 -4.90
C PRO A 46 4.38 -6.16 -3.44
N LYS A 47 3.43 -5.29 -3.06
CA LYS A 47 3.31 -4.80 -1.69
C LYS A 47 2.90 -5.92 -0.73
N THR A 48 3.20 -5.77 0.55
CA THR A 48 2.63 -6.60 1.63
C THR A 48 1.71 -5.76 2.53
N LEU A 49 0.45 -6.18 2.62
CA LEU A 49 -0.54 -5.64 3.55
C LEU A 49 -0.67 -6.57 4.76
N LEU A 50 -0.35 -6.09 5.95
CA LEU A 50 -0.65 -6.75 7.22
C LEU A 50 -2.01 -6.25 7.74
N VAL A 51 -2.97 -7.16 7.89
CA VAL A 51 -4.23 -6.92 8.62
C VAL A 51 -4.04 -7.42 10.04
N LEU A 52 -4.04 -6.48 10.99
CA LEU A 52 -4.01 -6.75 12.43
C LEU A 52 -5.38 -6.36 13.01
N GLY A 53 -6.28 -7.33 13.15
CA GLY A 53 -7.60 -7.10 13.73
C GLY A 53 -8.09 -8.23 14.63
N ASP A 54 -9.38 -8.22 14.97
CA ASP A 54 -9.99 -9.22 15.85
C ASP A 54 -10.94 -10.19 15.10
N SER A 55 -12.01 -10.65 15.74
CA SER A 55 -12.99 -11.57 15.14
C SER A 55 -13.67 -10.98 13.90
N LEU A 56 -13.77 -9.65 13.83
CA LEU A 56 -14.36 -8.92 12.70
C LEU A 56 -13.53 -9.06 11.40
N SER A 57 -12.24 -9.37 11.54
CA SER A 57 -11.30 -9.62 10.44
C SER A 57 -10.83 -11.08 10.34
N ALA A 58 -11.11 -11.92 11.33
CA ALA A 58 -10.71 -13.34 11.40
C ALA A 58 -11.75 -14.35 10.88
N GLU A 59 -12.77 -13.90 10.14
CA GLU A 59 -13.88 -14.75 9.64
C GLU A 59 -14.67 -15.50 10.74
N TYR A 60 -14.79 -14.93 11.94
CA TYR A 60 -15.46 -15.58 13.07
C TYR A 60 -16.92 -15.97 12.74
N GLY A 61 -17.26 -17.26 12.90
CA GLY A 61 -18.59 -17.79 12.62
C GLY A 61 -18.97 -17.90 11.14
N LEU A 62 -18.02 -17.65 10.22
CA LEU A 62 -18.27 -17.66 8.77
C LEU A 62 -17.70 -18.91 8.10
N ALA A 63 -18.18 -19.18 6.88
CA ALA A 63 -17.47 -20.05 5.95
C ALA A 63 -16.18 -19.34 5.47
N ARG A 64 -15.07 -20.09 5.39
CA ARG A 64 -13.79 -19.53 4.92
C ARG A 64 -13.91 -18.93 3.54
N GLY A 65 -13.26 -17.79 3.31
CA GLY A 65 -13.28 -17.09 2.03
C GLY A 65 -14.48 -16.16 1.82
N THR A 66 -15.29 -15.93 2.85
CA THR A 66 -16.48 -15.05 2.79
C THR A 66 -16.36 -13.78 3.63
N GLY A 67 -15.35 -13.69 4.50
CA GLY A 67 -15.02 -12.49 5.26
C GLY A 67 -14.37 -11.40 4.41
N TRP A 68 -14.40 -10.16 4.91
CA TRP A 68 -14.01 -8.98 4.14
C TRP A 68 -12.56 -9.00 3.63
N VAL A 69 -11.65 -9.66 4.36
CA VAL A 69 -10.23 -9.81 3.98
C VAL A 69 -10.08 -10.74 2.77
N ALA A 70 -10.82 -11.86 2.74
CA ALA A 70 -10.81 -12.76 1.58
C ALA A 70 -11.49 -12.11 0.35
N LEU A 71 -12.57 -11.35 0.57
CA LEU A 71 -13.19 -10.53 -0.49
C LEU A 71 -12.23 -9.44 -1.02
N LEU A 72 -11.34 -8.91 -0.16
CA LEU A 72 -10.28 -8.00 -0.58
C LEU A 72 -9.23 -8.71 -1.44
N GLU A 73 -8.77 -9.90 -1.05
CA GLU A 73 -7.85 -10.74 -1.84
C GLU A 73 -8.42 -11.04 -3.23
N GLN A 74 -9.69 -11.50 -3.29
CA GLN A 74 -10.40 -11.75 -4.56
C GLN A 74 -10.48 -10.48 -5.43
N ARG A 75 -10.77 -9.32 -4.82
CA ARG A 75 -10.83 -8.04 -5.53
C ARG A 75 -9.48 -7.61 -6.10
N LEU A 76 -8.38 -7.85 -5.37
CA LEU A 76 -7.04 -7.51 -5.84
C LEU A 76 -6.59 -8.44 -6.98
N ALA A 77 -6.86 -9.75 -6.86
CA ALA A 77 -6.63 -10.71 -7.95
C ALA A 77 -7.40 -10.32 -9.23
N ALA A 78 -8.67 -9.95 -9.11
CA ALA A 78 -9.50 -9.47 -10.23
C ALA A 78 -8.96 -8.16 -10.85
N GLN A 79 -8.27 -7.33 -10.08
CA GLN A 79 -7.62 -6.10 -10.54
C GLN A 79 -6.18 -6.31 -11.04
N LYS A 80 -5.66 -7.56 -11.06
CA LYS A 80 -4.25 -7.89 -11.34
C LYS A 80 -3.30 -7.10 -10.44
N ASN A 81 -3.66 -6.95 -9.17
CA ASN A 81 -2.83 -6.34 -8.14
C ASN A 81 -2.20 -7.45 -7.30
N ASP A 82 -0.88 -7.59 -7.42
CA ASP A 82 -0.12 -8.68 -6.81
C ASP A 82 0.13 -8.51 -5.29
N THR A 83 -0.50 -7.50 -4.64
CA THR A 83 -0.34 -7.24 -3.19
C THR A 83 -0.62 -8.49 -2.36
N ARG A 84 0.39 -8.93 -1.60
CA ARG A 84 0.29 -10.04 -0.67
C ARG A 84 -0.41 -9.61 0.61
N ILE A 85 -1.53 -10.24 0.93
CA ILE A 85 -2.23 -10.00 2.20
C ILE A 85 -1.73 -10.98 3.26
N VAL A 86 -1.57 -10.47 4.48
CA VAL A 86 -1.28 -11.23 5.69
C VAL A 86 -2.39 -10.94 6.68
N ASN A 87 -3.38 -11.83 6.76
CA ASN A 87 -4.38 -11.74 7.81
C ASN A 87 -3.79 -12.32 9.11
N ALA A 88 -3.43 -11.44 10.05
CA ALA A 88 -2.87 -11.81 11.36
C ALA A 88 -3.90 -11.71 12.50
N SER A 89 -5.18 -11.52 12.16
CA SER A 89 -6.27 -11.25 13.08
C SER A 89 -6.60 -12.43 13.99
N ILE A 90 -6.98 -12.16 15.24
CA ILE A 90 -7.38 -13.20 16.21
C ILE A 90 -8.69 -12.83 16.89
N SER A 91 -9.67 -13.74 16.85
CA SER A 91 -10.95 -13.58 17.54
C SER A 91 -10.77 -13.30 19.03
N GLY A 92 -11.38 -12.21 19.51
CA GLY A 92 -11.28 -11.76 20.90
C GLY A 92 -10.03 -10.96 21.26
N GLU A 93 -9.19 -10.60 20.27
CA GLU A 93 -7.97 -9.81 20.49
C GLU A 93 -8.29 -8.37 20.94
N THR A 94 -7.54 -7.91 21.96
CA THR A 94 -7.57 -6.54 22.47
C THR A 94 -6.40 -5.73 21.92
N THR A 95 -6.45 -4.40 22.06
CA THR A 95 -5.33 -3.51 21.71
C THR A 95 -4.01 -3.91 22.40
N SER A 96 -4.08 -4.44 23.62
CA SER A 96 -2.91 -4.93 24.36
C SER A 96 -2.28 -6.18 23.73
N GLY A 97 -3.09 -7.13 23.24
CA GLY A 97 -2.64 -8.32 22.53
C GLY A 97 -2.00 -7.98 21.19
N GLY A 98 -2.68 -7.14 20.40
CA GLY A 98 -2.13 -6.63 19.13
C GLY A 98 -0.79 -5.92 19.32
N ARG A 99 -0.67 -5.06 20.34
CA ARG A 99 0.58 -4.36 20.69
C ARG A 99 1.72 -5.34 21.02
N ALA A 100 1.44 -6.40 21.77
CA ALA A 100 2.44 -7.39 22.13
C ALA A 100 2.93 -8.21 20.92
N ARG A 101 2.03 -8.52 19.97
CA ARG A 101 2.34 -9.35 18.79
C ARG A 101 2.95 -8.58 17.63
N LEU A 102 2.60 -7.31 17.45
CA LEU A 102 2.98 -6.52 16.27
C LEU A 102 4.50 -6.50 15.98
N PRO A 103 5.43 -6.33 16.95
CA PRO A 103 6.88 -6.29 16.64
C PRO A 103 7.38 -7.54 15.92
N ALA A 104 6.91 -8.72 16.30
CA ALA A 104 7.27 -9.98 15.65
C ALA A 104 6.64 -10.10 14.24
N LEU A 105 5.41 -9.61 14.05
CA LEU A 105 4.75 -9.56 12.75
C LEU A 105 5.46 -8.61 11.78
N LEU A 106 5.88 -7.43 12.25
CA LEU A 106 6.66 -6.46 11.45
C LEU A 106 7.99 -7.06 11.01
N ALA A 107 8.76 -7.65 11.94
CA ALA A 107 10.04 -8.28 11.63
C ALA A 107 9.91 -9.46 10.65
N LYS A 108 8.86 -10.29 10.80
CA LYS A 108 8.62 -11.48 9.96
C LYS A 108 8.11 -11.14 8.56
N HIS A 109 7.26 -10.12 8.44
CA HIS A 109 6.50 -9.87 7.20
C HIS A 109 6.91 -8.60 6.46
N GLN A 110 7.64 -7.68 7.09
CA GLN A 110 8.13 -6.42 6.51
C GLN A 110 7.05 -5.70 5.66
N PRO A 111 5.86 -5.43 6.23
CA PRO A 111 4.74 -4.92 5.45
C PRO A 111 4.93 -3.46 5.01
N ASP A 112 4.51 -3.13 3.78
CA ASP A 112 4.36 -1.75 3.31
C ASP A 112 3.19 -1.04 3.99
N ILE A 113 2.16 -1.79 4.37
CA ILE A 113 0.92 -1.27 4.96
C ILE A 113 0.52 -2.13 6.16
N VAL A 114 0.22 -1.49 7.29
CA VAL A 114 -0.43 -2.11 8.45
C VAL A 114 -1.82 -1.52 8.59
N LEU A 115 -2.85 -2.33 8.39
CA LEU A 115 -4.23 -2.00 8.71
C LEU A 115 -4.52 -2.48 10.14
N ILE A 116 -4.88 -1.55 11.02
CA ILE A 116 -5.19 -1.80 12.43
C ILE A 116 -6.71 -1.72 12.60
N GLU A 117 -7.30 -2.85 12.99
CA GLU A 117 -8.74 -3.04 13.24
C GLU A 117 -8.91 -3.63 14.65
N LEU A 118 -8.58 -2.84 15.67
CA LEU A 118 -8.58 -3.30 17.06
C LEU A 118 -9.24 -2.29 18.00
N GLY A 119 -9.80 -2.83 19.08
CA GLY A 119 -10.39 -2.08 20.18
C GLY A 119 -11.85 -2.44 20.46
N ALA A 120 -12.57 -3.09 19.55
CA ALA A 120 -13.95 -3.53 19.81
C ALA A 120 -14.04 -4.36 21.10
N ASN A 121 -13.10 -5.30 21.28
CA ASN A 121 -12.98 -6.11 22.49
C ASN A 121 -12.63 -5.31 23.76
N ASP A 122 -11.77 -4.29 23.69
CA ASP A 122 -11.45 -3.41 24.82
C ASP A 122 -12.70 -2.62 25.24
N GLY A 123 -13.42 -2.07 24.26
CA GLY A 123 -14.64 -1.30 24.43
C GLY A 123 -15.79 -2.12 25.03
N LEU A 124 -16.07 -3.30 24.45
CA LEU A 124 -17.14 -4.21 24.91
C LEU A 124 -16.88 -4.77 26.32
N ARG A 125 -15.61 -4.81 26.76
CA ARG A 125 -15.21 -5.19 28.13
C ARG A 125 -15.19 -4.01 29.11
N GLY A 126 -15.53 -2.80 28.67
CA GLY A 126 -15.52 -1.59 29.51
C GLY A 126 -14.13 -1.18 29.98
N LEU A 127 -13.07 -1.54 29.24
CA LEU A 127 -11.70 -1.21 29.63
C LEU A 127 -11.42 0.31 29.52
N PRO A 128 -10.45 0.85 30.27
CA PRO A 128 -10.11 2.27 30.22
C PRO A 128 -9.72 2.73 28.81
N VAL A 129 -10.44 3.72 28.27
CA VAL A 129 -10.22 4.28 26.92
C VAL A 129 -8.76 4.73 26.72
N ALA A 130 -8.14 5.30 27.76
CA ALA A 130 -6.75 5.73 27.73
C ALA A 130 -5.74 4.57 27.53
N ALA A 131 -6.06 3.36 28.01
CA ALA A 131 -5.22 2.18 27.79
C ALA A 131 -5.30 1.69 26.34
N ALA A 132 -6.52 1.67 25.77
CA ALA A 132 -6.73 1.38 24.36
C ALA A 132 -6.03 2.41 23.46
N GLU A 133 -6.15 3.72 23.77
CA GLU A 133 -5.44 4.78 23.07
C GLU A 133 -3.91 4.59 23.13
N ALA A 134 -3.35 4.32 24.32
CA ALA A 134 -1.91 4.13 24.48
C ALA A 134 -1.38 2.91 23.71
N ASN A 135 -2.17 1.83 23.64
CA ASN A 135 -1.80 0.64 22.88
C ASN A 135 -1.90 0.85 21.37
N LEU A 136 -2.98 1.48 20.89
CA LEU A 136 -3.12 1.87 19.49
C LEU A 136 -1.99 2.84 19.08
N ARG A 137 -1.67 3.84 19.91
CA ARG A 137 -0.53 4.77 19.72
C ARG A 137 0.77 4.01 19.48
N ALA A 138 1.14 3.12 20.41
CA ALA A 138 2.35 2.33 20.32
C ALA A 138 2.40 1.42 19.07
N MET A 139 1.26 0.88 18.64
CA MET A 139 1.18 0.06 17.41
C MET A 139 1.44 0.89 16.14
N GLY A 140 0.78 2.05 16.00
CA GLY A 140 1.01 2.91 14.84
C GLY A 140 2.41 3.51 14.79
N GLU A 141 3.01 3.84 15.95
CA GLU A 141 4.41 4.24 16.05
C GLU A 141 5.37 3.13 15.63
N ALA A 142 5.14 1.88 16.07
CA ALA A 142 5.96 0.73 15.68
C ALA A 142 5.88 0.45 14.18
N ALA A 143 4.68 0.48 13.59
CA ALA A 143 4.47 0.30 12.15
C ALA A 143 5.15 1.42 11.33
N LYS A 144 5.01 2.69 11.74
CA LYS A 144 5.71 3.80 11.07
C LYS A 144 7.23 3.69 11.20
N LYS A 145 7.74 3.21 12.35
CA LYS A 145 9.17 2.97 12.56
C LYS A 145 9.73 1.84 11.69
N SER A 146 8.92 0.84 11.32
CA SER A 146 9.32 -0.18 10.33
C SER A 146 9.16 0.27 8.87
N GLY A 147 8.83 1.55 8.62
CA GLY A 147 8.61 2.10 7.27
C GLY A 147 7.21 1.86 6.70
N ALA A 148 6.31 1.21 7.44
CA ALA A 148 4.98 0.90 6.97
C ALA A 148 4.04 2.11 7.04
N GLN A 149 3.13 2.21 6.07
CA GLN A 149 1.98 3.11 6.15
C GLN A 149 0.91 2.49 7.07
N VAL A 150 0.26 3.31 7.90
CA VAL A 150 -0.82 2.84 8.78
C VAL A 150 -2.17 3.20 8.17
N VAL A 151 -3.11 2.26 8.18
CA VAL A 151 -4.55 2.50 8.00
C VAL A 151 -5.23 2.15 9.31
N LEU A 152 -6.04 3.06 9.85
CA LEU A 152 -6.78 2.83 11.08
C LEU A 152 -8.27 2.57 10.77
N VAL A 153 -8.85 1.55 11.38
CA VAL A 153 -10.29 1.26 11.30
C VAL A 153 -10.93 1.61 12.64
N GLY A 154 -11.87 2.57 12.61
CA GLY A 154 -12.57 3.07 13.78
C GLY A 154 -13.77 2.20 14.18
N MET A 155 -13.98 2.12 15.50
CA MET A 155 -15.11 1.40 16.11
C MET A 155 -15.98 2.34 16.93
N ARG A 156 -17.27 2.01 17.02
CA ARG A 156 -18.24 2.66 17.91
C ARG A 156 -18.78 1.66 18.91
N MET A 157 -19.00 2.11 20.13
CA MET A 157 -19.63 1.29 21.17
C MET A 157 -21.16 1.38 21.07
N PRO A 158 -21.88 0.27 21.32
CA PRO A 158 -23.33 0.28 21.43
C PRO A 158 -23.84 1.29 22.49
N PRO A 159 -25.04 1.91 22.31
CA PRO A 159 -25.52 2.99 23.19
C PRO A 159 -25.62 2.63 24.67
N ASN A 160 -25.80 1.35 25.02
CA ASN A 160 -25.91 0.87 26.40
C ASN A 160 -24.60 0.95 27.21
N TYR A 161 -23.46 1.28 26.58
CA TYR A 161 -22.19 1.54 27.28
C TYR A 161 -22.08 3.00 27.80
N GLY A 162 -23.10 3.83 27.55
CA GLY A 162 -23.15 5.22 28.01
C GLY A 162 -22.48 6.18 27.03
N ARG A 163 -23.15 7.33 26.81
CA ARG A 163 -22.76 8.32 25.79
C ARG A 163 -21.31 8.79 25.93
N ALA A 164 -20.90 9.18 27.14
CA ALA A 164 -19.57 9.72 27.38
C ALA A 164 -18.45 8.71 27.06
N TYR A 165 -18.63 7.43 27.41
CA TYR A 165 -17.69 6.37 27.09
C TYR A 165 -17.62 6.14 25.58
N GLY A 166 -18.78 6.01 24.91
CA GLY A 166 -18.85 5.82 23.46
C GLY A 166 -18.23 6.97 22.65
N GLU A 167 -18.49 8.22 23.04
CA GLU A 167 -17.90 9.41 22.40
C GLU A 167 -16.38 9.49 22.62
N GLN A 168 -15.89 9.24 23.83
CA GLN A 168 -14.44 9.19 24.12
C GLN A 168 -13.76 8.08 23.32
N PHE A 169 -14.33 6.88 23.34
CA PHE A 169 -13.79 5.70 22.66
C PHE A 169 -13.73 5.90 21.14
N TYR A 170 -14.79 6.43 20.53
CA TYR A 170 -14.81 6.78 19.11
C TYR A 170 -13.80 7.90 18.78
N GLY A 171 -13.64 8.88 19.67
CA GLY A 171 -12.71 10.00 19.51
C GLY A 171 -11.23 9.59 19.40
N VAL A 172 -10.83 8.48 20.03
CA VAL A 172 -9.45 7.92 19.96
C VAL A 172 -8.99 7.72 18.52
N TYR A 173 -9.82 7.12 17.67
CA TYR A 173 -9.45 6.82 16.28
C TYR A 173 -9.23 8.09 15.46
N GLY A 174 -10.10 9.09 15.62
CA GLY A 174 -9.97 10.39 14.98
C GLY A 174 -8.75 11.19 15.45
N LYS A 175 -8.35 11.03 16.72
CA LYS A 175 -7.15 11.63 17.29
C LYS A 175 -5.87 10.99 16.73
N LEU A 176 -5.75 9.66 16.81
CA LEU A 176 -4.56 8.94 16.37
C LEU A 176 -4.34 9.04 14.85
N ALA A 177 -5.40 8.98 14.04
CA ALA A 177 -5.29 9.18 12.60
C ALA A 177 -4.70 10.56 12.23
N LYS A 178 -5.07 11.62 12.97
CA LYS A 178 -4.51 12.97 12.82
C LYS A 178 -3.05 13.03 13.28
N GLU A 179 -2.73 12.47 14.46
CA GLU A 179 -1.34 12.38 14.97
C GLU A 179 -0.41 11.69 13.96
N TRP A 180 -0.90 10.64 13.29
CA TRP A 180 -0.09 9.87 12.35
C TRP A 180 -0.09 10.39 10.91
N LYS A 181 -1.06 11.24 10.53
CA LYS A 181 -1.44 11.54 9.14
C LYS A 181 -1.82 10.26 8.36
N ALA A 182 -2.54 9.36 9.02
CA ALA A 182 -2.97 8.06 8.49
C ALA A 182 -4.40 8.13 7.93
N PRO A 183 -4.73 7.39 6.85
CA PRO A 183 -6.12 7.15 6.45
C PRO A 183 -6.93 6.50 7.59
N LEU A 184 -8.16 6.95 7.75
CA LEU A 184 -9.10 6.48 8.76
C LEU A 184 -10.38 6.01 8.09
N VAL A 185 -10.74 4.75 8.29
CA VAL A 185 -12.11 4.25 8.07
C VAL A 185 -12.90 4.65 9.32
N PRO A 186 -13.81 5.64 9.28
CA PRO A 186 -14.36 6.19 10.52
C PRO A 186 -15.16 5.17 11.32
N PHE A 187 -15.92 4.32 10.64
CA PHE A 187 -16.67 3.21 11.23
C PHE A 187 -16.83 2.08 10.22
N MET A 188 -16.43 0.85 10.54
CA MET A 188 -16.52 -0.27 9.58
C MET A 188 -17.97 -0.72 9.30
N PHE A 189 -18.88 -0.54 10.26
CA PHE A 189 -20.30 -0.90 10.15
C PHE A 189 -21.20 0.26 9.70
N GLU A 190 -20.64 1.26 9.00
CA GLU A 190 -21.43 2.30 8.35
C GLU A 190 -22.46 1.67 7.39
N GLY A 191 -23.74 1.99 7.57
CA GLY A 191 -24.86 1.36 6.85
C GLY A 191 -25.16 -0.09 7.23
N ILE A 192 -24.53 -0.66 8.26
CA ILE A 192 -24.74 -2.04 8.74
C ILE A 192 -25.28 -2.07 10.18
N ALA A 193 -24.78 -1.19 11.06
CA ALA A 193 -25.00 -1.28 12.51
C ALA A 193 -26.47 -1.38 12.95
N ASP A 194 -27.37 -0.67 12.26
CA ASP A 194 -28.81 -0.63 12.58
C ASP A 194 -29.63 -1.72 11.85
N GLN A 195 -28.98 -2.75 11.27
CA GLN A 195 -29.60 -3.84 10.52
C GLN A 195 -29.37 -5.20 11.20
N PRO A 196 -30.20 -5.63 12.17
CA PRO A 196 -29.98 -6.87 12.93
C PRO A 196 -29.82 -8.12 12.07
N GLN A 197 -30.47 -8.18 10.90
CA GLN A 197 -30.37 -9.29 9.94
C GLN A 197 -29.00 -9.40 9.25
N LEU A 198 -28.12 -8.41 9.39
CA LEU A 198 -26.74 -8.44 8.91
C LEU A 198 -25.74 -8.93 9.98
N PHE A 199 -26.22 -9.27 11.17
CA PHE A 199 -25.43 -9.86 12.25
C PHE A 199 -25.73 -11.35 12.43
N GLN A 200 -24.87 -12.02 13.19
CA GLN A 200 -25.07 -13.37 13.70
C GLN A 200 -25.99 -13.34 14.94
N ALA A 201 -26.36 -14.51 15.48
CA ALA A 201 -27.29 -14.63 16.60
C ALA A 201 -26.84 -13.88 17.87
N ASP A 202 -25.53 -13.63 18.03
CA ASP A 202 -24.98 -12.84 19.13
C ASP A 202 -25.19 -11.31 19.01
N ARG A 203 -25.65 -10.84 17.84
CA ARG A 203 -25.85 -9.41 17.50
C ARG A 203 -24.61 -8.53 17.63
N MET A 204 -23.42 -9.12 17.59
CA MET A 204 -22.12 -8.44 17.64
C MET A 204 -21.29 -8.71 16.38
N HIS A 205 -21.27 -9.96 15.92
CA HIS A 205 -20.48 -10.33 14.75
C HIS A 205 -21.31 -10.19 13.46
N PRO A 206 -20.79 -9.56 12.40
CA PRO A 206 -21.43 -9.54 11.09
C PRO A 206 -21.58 -10.96 10.53
N ASN A 207 -22.63 -11.19 9.75
CA ASN A 207 -22.77 -12.40 8.93
C ASN A 207 -22.22 -12.16 7.52
N ALA A 208 -22.11 -13.23 6.71
CA ALA A 208 -21.51 -13.17 5.38
C ALA A 208 -22.11 -12.11 4.43
N GLN A 209 -23.39 -11.74 4.60
CA GLN A 209 -24.05 -10.73 3.77
C GLN A 209 -23.54 -9.30 4.05
N ALA A 210 -23.00 -9.06 5.24
CA ALA A 210 -22.46 -7.75 5.63
C ALA A 210 -21.04 -7.48 5.11
N HIS A 211 -20.23 -8.53 4.88
CA HIS A 211 -18.82 -8.39 4.54
C HIS A 211 -18.51 -7.67 3.21
N PRO A 212 -19.32 -7.77 2.15
CA PRO A 212 -19.19 -6.90 0.97
C PRO A 212 -19.33 -5.41 1.29
N THR A 213 -20.23 -5.05 2.23
CA THR A 213 -20.41 -3.66 2.69
C THR A 213 -19.27 -3.22 3.61
N ILE A 214 -18.77 -4.10 4.49
CA ILE A 214 -17.56 -3.84 5.29
C ILE A 214 -16.37 -3.52 4.38
N LEU A 215 -16.14 -4.34 3.34
CA LEU A 215 -15.10 -4.09 2.35
C LEU A 215 -15.34 -2.78 1.59
N LYS A 216 -16.59 -2.46 1.23
CA LYS A 216 -16.95 -1.18 0.60
C LYS A 216 -16.62 0.03 1.50
N ASN A 217 -16.76 -0.11 2.82
CA ASN A 217 -16.44 0.95 3.79
C ASN A 217 -14.93 1.13 3.99
N ILE A 218 -14.16 0.03 3.97
CA ILE A 218 -12.70 0.04 4.13
C ILE A 218 -11.98 0.51 2.84
N TRP A 219 -12.46 0.06 1.67
CA TRP A 219 -11.79 0.21 0.38
C TRP A 219 -11.34 1.65 0.03
N PRO A 220 -12.14 2.72 0.22
CA PRO A 220 -11.73 4.08 -0.16
C PRO A 220 -10.47 4.59 0.55
N GLN A 221 -10.22 4.13 1.78
CA GLN A 221 -9.07 4.53 2.59
C GLN A 221 -7.83 3.68 2.31
N LEU A 222 -8.03 2.41 1.96
CA LEU A 222 -6.96 1.44 1.73
C LEU A 222 -6.47 1.45 0.27
N ALA A 223 -7.37 1.51 -0.71
CA ALA A 223 -7.04 1.38 -2.13
C ALA A 223 -6.02 2.41 -2.68
N PRO A 224 -5.96 3.67 -2.23
CA PRO A 224 -4.90 4.60 -2.64
C PRO A 224 -3.50 4.12 -2.28
N LEU A 225 -3.36 3.38 -1.17
CA LEU A 225 -2.07 2.83 -0.73
C LEU A 225 -1.68 1.55 -1.48
N LEU A 226 -2.66 0.78 -1.96
CA LEU A 226 -2.46 -0.49 -2.67
C LEU A 226 -1.98 -0.33 -4.12
N LYS A 227 -1.93 0.89 -4.65
CA LYS A 227 -1.38 1.14 -5.99
C LYS A 227 0.14 1.00 -5.99
N ALA A 228 0.66 0.38 -7.06
CA ALA A 228 2.06 0.47 -7.43
C ALA A 228 2.49 1.95 -7.58
N LYS A 229 3.74 2.25 -7.26
CA LYS A 229 4.41 3.48 -7.72
C LYS A 229 4.91 3.26 -9.14
#